data_AF-A0A924RTV1-F1
#
_entry.id   AF-A0A924RTV1-F1
#
_cell.length_a   1.000
_cell.length_b   1.000
_cell.length_c   1.000
_cell.angle_alpha   90.00
_cell.angle_beta   90.00
_cell.angle_gamma   90.00
#
_symmetry.space_group_name_H-M   'P 1'
#
loop_
_entity.id
_entity.type
_entity.pdbx_description
1 polymer ?
#
loop_
_entity_poly.entity_id
_entity_poly.type
_entity_poly.pdbx_seq_one_letter_code
_entity_poly.pdbx_strand_id
1 'polypeptide(L)'
;SEPEPDLTLVEFDTEIRRKPRVHEVLAVIEISDSSLNKDRRIKQRVYARAGIPEYWIVNVNDVQLEIYRNPGAEAYKLRQTLERGELAQFAAFPEVDIQWW
;
A
#
# COMPACT_ATOMS: atom_id res chain seq x y z
N SER A 1 -16.65 -2.03 -8.70
CA SER A 1 -16.34 -2.82 -7.50
C SER A 1 -15.06 -2.28 -6.89
N GLU A 2 -15.03 -2.08 -5.57
CA GLU A 2 -13.79 -1.81 -4.83
C GLU A 2 -12.94 -3.09 -4.79
N PRO A 3 -11.61 -3.03 -4.97
CA PRO A 3 -10.74 -4.19 -4.78
C PRO A 3 -10.62 -4.53 -3.30
N GLU A 4 -10.65 -5.82 -2.97
CA GLU A 4 -10.36 -6.30 -1.62
C GLU A 4 -8.83 -6.38 -1.42
N PRO A 5 -8.28 -5.64 -0.43
CA PRO A 5 -6.86 -5.66 -0.14
C PRO A 5 -6.46 -6.86 0.72
N ASP A 6 -5.22 -7.32 0.60
CA ASP A 6 -4.69 -8.38 1.46
C ASP A 6 -4.46 -7.87 2.89
N LEU A 7 -3.89 -6.67 3.04
CA LEU A 7 -3.77 -5.98 4.33
C LEU A 7 -4.11 -4.50 4.22
N THR A 8 -4.59 -3.93 5.32
CA THR A 8 -4.89 -2.50 5.44
C THR A 8 -4.41 -2.00 6.79
N LEU A 9 -3.64 -0.92 6.76
CA LEU A 9 -3.26 -0.16 7.94
C LEU A 9 -4.30 0.94 8.14
N VAL A 10 -4.95 0.96 9.31
CA VAL A 10 -6.03 1.90 9.62
C VAL A 10 -5.74 2.67 10.89
N GLU A 11 -6.15 3.92 10.92
CA GLU A 11 -6.22 4.74 12.12
C GLU A 11 -7.66 4.73 12.63
N PHE A 12 -7.97 3.77 13.51
CA PHE A 12 -9.34 3.52 13.92
C PHE A 12 -9.43 2.75 15.24
N ASP A 13 -10.49 3.04 16.00
CA ASP A 13 -10.86 2.29 17.18
C ASP A 13 -11.38 0.88 16.83
N THR A 14 -10.56 -0.12 17.13
CA THR A 14 -10.83 -1.54 16.86
C THR A 14 -12.10 -2.07 17.53
N GLU A 15 -12.70 -1.37 18.50
CA GLU A 15 -13.94 -1.80 19.15
C GLU A 15 -15.17 -1.66 18.25
N ILE A 16 -15.10 -0.85 17.20
CA ILE A 16 -16.22 -0.66 16.28
C ILE A 16 -16.19 -1.76 15.20
N ARG A 17 -17.24 -2.58 15.12
CA ARG A 17 -17.36 -3.66 14.12
C ARG A 17 -17.88 -3.15 12.76
N ARG A 18 -17.07 -2.39 12.03
CA ARG A 18 -17.37 -1.99 10.64
C ARG A 18 -16.14 -1.97 9.75
N LYS A 19 -16.35 -1.89 8.43
CA LYS A 19 -15.26 -1.58 7.49
C LYS A 19 -14.77 -0.14 7.73
N PRO A 20 -13.46 0.10 7.68
CA PRO A 20 -12.90 1.45 7.74
C PRO A 20 -13.43 2.27 6.56
N ARG A 21 -13.64 3.58 6.78
CA ARG A 21 -13.84 4.54 5.70
C ARG A 21 -12.49 4.83 5.06
N VAL A 22 -12.50 5.25 3.80
CA VAL A 22 -11.26 5.53 3.06
C VAL A 22 -10.34 6.52 3.78
N HIS A 23 -10.90 7.56 4.42
CA HIS A 23 -10.12 8.55 5.17
C HIS A 23 -9.53 8.03 6.50
N GLU A 24 -9.87 6.80 6.91
CA GLU A 24 -9.29 6.10 8.08
C GLU A 24 -8.20 5.11 7.65
N VAL A 25 -7.99 4.93 6.34
CA VAL A 25 -6.97 4.04 5.79
C VAL A 25 -5.66 4.81 5.60
N LEU A 26 -4.63 4.41 6.34
CA LEU A 26 -3.29 4.98 6.25
C LEU A 26 -2.49 4.35 5.10
N ALA A 27 -2.61 3.04 4.92
CA ALA A 27 -1.94 2.31 3.85
C ALA A 27 -2.73 1.06 3.42
N VAL A 28 -2.58 0.68 2.15
CA VAL A 28 -3.00 -0.62 1.63
C VAL A 28 -1.78 -1.41 1.19
N ILE A 29 -1.73 -2.70 1.51
CA ILE A 29 -0.64 -3.59 1.15
C ILE A 29 -1.20 -4.80 0.39
N GLU A 30 -0.56 -5.14 -0.74
CA GLU A 30 -0.90 -6.28 -1.59
C GLU A 30 0.31 -7.21 -1.70
N ILE A 31 0.07 -8.52 -1.62
CA ILE A 31 1.08 -9.56 -1.79
C ILE A 31 0.92 -10.15 -3.19
N SER A 32 1.80 -9.74 -4.09
CA SER A 32 1.65 -9.95 -5.52
C SER A 32 2.63 -10.99 -6.06
N ASP A 33 2.10 -12.19 -6.30
CA ASP A 33 2.73 -13.21 -7.15
C ASP A 33 2.16 -13.10 -8.58
N SER A 34 1.10 -13.85 -8.89
CA SER A 34 0.45 -13.80 -10.21
C SER A 34 -0.36 -12.52 -10.48
N SER A 35 -0.70 -11.76 -9.42
CA SER A 35 -1.51 -10.54 -9.50
C SER A 35 -0.73 -9.27 -9.80
N LEU A 36 0.62 -9.33 -9.84
CA LEU A 36 1.50 -8.16 -9.92
C LEU A 36 1.13 -7.15 -11.00
N ASN A 37 0.76 -7.61 -12.20
CA ASN A 37 0.35 -6.73 -13.29
C ASN A 37 -0.96 -5.98 -12.97
N LYS A 38 -1.92 -6.67 -12.35
CA LYS A 38 -3.20 -6.08 -11.92
C LYS A 38 -2.97 -5.05 -10.82
N ASP A 39 -2.07 -5.34 -9.89
CA ASP A 39 -1.77 -4.46 -8.75
C ASP A 39 -1.05 -3.19 -9.22
N ARG A 40 -0.03 -3.34 -10.07
CA ARG A 40 0.70 -2.23 -10.70
C ARG A 40 -0.11 -1.40 -11.70
N ARG A 41 -1.19 -1.91 -12.32
CA ARG A 41 -1.91 -1.16 -13.39
C ARG A 41 -3.32 -0.75 -13.01
N ILE A 42 -4.02 -1.57 -12.26
CA ILE A 42 -5.44 -1.41 -11.97
C ILE A 42 -5.61 -0.95 -10.53
N LYS A 43 -5.15 -1.75 -9.55
CA LYS A 43 -5.40 -1.44 -8.13
C LYS A 43 -4.73 -0.14 -7.69
N GLN A 44 -3.47 0.12 -8.10
CA GLN A 44 -2.80 1.38 -7.73
C GLN A 44 -3.62 2.62 -8.11
N ARG A 45 -4.33 2.61 -9.25
CA ARG A 45 -5.11 3.76 -9.72
C ARG A 45 -6.39 3.92 -8.92
N VAL A 46 -7.01 2.80 -8.55
CA VAL A 46 -8.20 2.81 -7.71
C VAL A 46 -7.87 3.39 -6.33
N TYR A 47 -6.78 2.93 -5.71
CA TYR A 47 -6.35 3.43 -4.40
C TYR A 47 -5.87 4.88 -4.44
N ALA A 48 -5.12 5.27 -5.48
CA ALA A 48 -4.72 6.67 -5.66
C ALA A 48 -5.94 7.61 -5.80
N ARG A 49 -6.94 7.22 -6.61
CA ARG A 49 -8.19 7.98 -6.77
C ARG A 49 -9.03 8.06 -5.51
N ALA A 50 -8.98 7.02 -4.67
CA ALA A 50 -9.61 7.02 -3.37
C ALA A 50 -8.89 7.97 -2.38
N GLY A 51 -7.68 8.42 -2.69
CA GLY A 51 -6.90 9.33 -1.84
C GLY A 51 -6.19 8.61 -0.70
N ILE A 52 -5.98 7.29 -0.81
CA ILE A 52 -5.24 6.53 0.19
C ILE A 52 -3.78 7.03 0.19
N PRO A 53 -3.19 7.36 1.36
CA PRO A 53 -1.86 8.00 1.40
C PRO A 53 -0.73 7.12 0.84
N GLU A 54 -0.76 5.82 1.15
CA GLU A 54 0.26 4.85 0.76
C GLU A 54 -0.32 3.56 0.19
N TYR A 55 0.34 3.03 -0.83
CA TYR A 55 0.04 1.73 -1.41
C TYR A 55 1.32 0.94 -1.60
N TRP A 56 1.38 -0.25 -1.02
CA TRP A 56 2.56 -1.11 -1.05
C TRP A 56 2.24 -2.37 -1.86
N ILE A 57 3.17 -2.77 -2.70
CA ILE A 57 3.15 -4.06 -3.40
C ILE A 57 4.36 -4.87 -2.93
N VAL A 58 4.11 -5.99 -2.27
CA VAL A 58 5.11 -7.03 -2.05
C VAL A 58 5.21 -7.85 -3.33
N ASN A 59 6.21 -7.55 -4.16
CA ASN A 59 6.49 -8.28 -5.38
C ASN A 59 7.25 -9.57 -5.06
N VAL A 60 6.52 -10.69 -5.00
CA VAL A 60 7.07 -12.00 -4.63
C VAL A 60 8.03 -12.54 -5.69
N ASN A 61 7.80 -12.21 -6.97
CA ASN A 61 8.59 -12.73 -8.08
C ASN A 61 10.04 -12.22 -8.07
N ASP A 62 10.21 -10.93 -7.76
CA ASP A 62 11.53 -10.27 -7.77
C ASP A 62 12.07 -10.01 -6.35
N VAL A 63 11.33 -10.40 -5.30
CA VAL A 63 11.69 -10.16 -3.88
C VAL A 63 11.90 -8.67 -3.60
N GLN A 64 10.94 -7.86 -4.03
CA GLN A 64 10.98 -6.41 -3.90
C GLN A 64 9.75 -5.88 -3.17
N LEU A 65 9.94 -4.77 -2.45
CA LEU A 65 8.82 -4.00 -1.92
C LEU A 65 8.68 -2.70 -2.71
N GLU A 66 7.54 -2.52 -3.38
CA GLU A 66 7.24 -1.29 -4.09
C GLU A 66 6.31 -0.41 -3.28
N ILE A 67 6.75 0.80 -2.96
CA ILE A 67 6.04 1.77 -2.14
C ILE A 67 5.59 2.93 -3.02
N TYR A 68 4.28 3.15 -3.08
CA TYR A 68 3.64 4.21 -3.83
C TYR A 68 3.06 5.26 -2.87
N ARG A 69 3.36 6.54 -3.13
CA ARG A 69 2.94 7.68 -2.28
C ARG A 69 2.49 8.88 -3.08
N ASN A 70 1.90 9.85 -2.38
CA ASN A 70 1.39 11.10 -2.95
C ASN A 70 0.31 10.82 -4.02
N PRO A 71 -0.90 10.41 -3.58
CA PRO A 71 -1.97 10.01 -4.49
C PRO A 71 -2.35 11.14 -5.45
N GLY A 72 -2.55 10.80 -6.72
CA GLY A 72 -3.07 11.69 -7.74
C GLY A 72 -4.33 11.12 -8.40
N ALA A 73 -4.96 11.91 -9.28
CA ALA A 73 -6.20 11.53 -9.95
C ALA A 73 -6.07 10.28 -10.85
N GLU A 74 -4.87 9.97 -11.33
CA GLU A 74 -4.63 8.84 -12.24
C GLU A 74 -3.72 7.76 -11.65
N ALA A 75 -2.76 8.15 -10.82
CA ALA A 75 -1.82 7.26 -10.15
C ALA A 75 -1.15 7.99 -8.98
N TYR A 76 -0.42 7.24 -8.16
CA TYR A 76 0.54 7.81 -7.21
C TYR A 76 1.67 8.53 -7.95
N LYS A 77 2.16 9.62 -7.37
CA LYS A 77 3.20 10.46 -7.98
C LYS A 77 4.61 10.02 -7.61
N LEU A 78 4.75 9.33 -6.47
CA LEU A 78 6.02 8.81 -6.00
C LEU A 78 5.96 7.29 -5.99
N ARG A 79 7.04 6.67 -6.47
CA ARG A 79 7.29 5.24 -6.39
C ARG A 79 8.72 5.03 -5.93
N GLN A 80 8.89 4.20 -4.91
CA GLN A 80 10.16 3.67 -4.46
C GLN A 80 10.11 2.16 -4.56
N THR A 81 11.19 1.53 -4.98
CA THR A 81 11.35 0.08 -4.93
C THR A 81 12.47 -0.20 -3.95
N LEU A 82 12.22 -1.11 -3.02
CA LEU A 82 13.21 -1.58 -2.06
C LEU A 82 13.64 -3.00 -2.42
N GLU A 83 14.94 -3.21 -2.35
CA GLU A 83 15.62 -4.48 -2.45
C GLU A 83 15.89 -5.06 -1.05
N ARG A 84 16.20 -6.35 -1.01
CA ARG A 84 16.48 -7.07 0.23
C ARG A 84 17.54 -6.34 1.08
N GLY A 85 17.23 -6.20 2.37
CA GLY A 85 18.09 -5.56 3.37
C GLY A 85 17.84 -4.06 3.54
N GLU A 86 17.11 -3.42 2.62
CA GLU A 86 16.71 -2.02 2.76
C GLU A 86 15.58 -1.85 3.79
N LEU A 87 15.44 -0.62 4.29
CA LEU A 87 14.46 -0.28 5.32
C LEU A 87 13.22 0.36 4.68
N ALA A 88 12.06 -0.19 5.01
CA ALA A 88 10.76 0.38 4.75
C ALA A 88 10.25 1.10 6.00
N GLN A 89 9.50 2.16 5.78
CA GLN A 89 8.83 2.92 6.84
C GLN A 89 7.46 3.33 6.31
N PHE A 90 6.44 3.27 7.15
CA PHE A 90 5.18 3.94 6.84
C PHE A 90 5.36 5.45 7.07
N ALA A 91 4.82 6.27 6.18
CA ALA A 91 4.82 7.73 6.32
C ALA A 91 4.11 8.19 7.60
N ALA A 92 3.12 7.43 8.08
CA ALA A 92 2.45 7.68 9.35
C ALA A 92 3.32 7.34 10.58
N PHE A 93 4.35 6.50 10.41
CA PHE A 93 5.24 6.01 11.48
C PHE A 93 6.71 6.04 11.02
N PRO A 94 7.28 7.22 10.69
CA PRO A 94 8.63 7.35 10.13
C PRO A 94 9.75 6.92 11.09
N GLU A 95 9.43 6.69 12.36
CA GLU A 95 10.34 6.19 13.39
C GLU A 95 10.42 4.66 13.45
N VAL A 96 9.55 3.95 12.73
CA VAL A 96 9.49 2.48 12.73
C VAL A 96 10.14 1.93 11.48
N ASP A 97 11.33 1.36 11.66
CA ASP A 97 12.05 0.66 10.60
C ASP A 97 11.54 -0.77 10.43
N ILE A 98 11.18 -1.12 9.20
CA ILE A 98 10.82 -2.47 8.79
C ILE A 98 11.89 -2.93 7.80
N GLN A 99 12.70 -3.92 8.19
CA GLN A 99 13.69 -4.49 7.28
C GLN A 99 12.99 -5.36 6.23
N TRP A 100 13.21 -5.03 4.95
CA TRP A 100 12.78 -5.86 3.83
C TRP A 100 13.74 -7.06 3.64
N TRP A 101 13.23 -8.24 3.34
CA TRP A 101 13.97 -9.53 3.39
C TRP A 101 13.92 -10.32 2.09
#